data_AF-A0A7C5LNH4-F1
#
_entry.id   AF-A0A7C5LNH4-F1
#
_cell.length_a   1.000
_cell.length_b   1.000
_cell.length_c   1.000
_cell.angle_alpha   90.00
_cell.angle_beta   90.00
_cell.angle_gamma   90.00
#
_symmetry.space_group_name_H-M   'P 1'
#
loop_
_entity.id
_entity.type
_entity.pdbx_description
1 polymer ?
#
loop_
_entity_poly.entity_id
_entity_poly.type
_entity_poly.pdbx_seq_one_letter_code
_entity_poly.pdbx_strand_id
1 'polypeptide(L)'
;MTAPTYLGIPRNMLEWQPTIDTDRCIGCGDCRDFCPNDVYALDKTGNKMTVAHPLNCVVLCDKCAATCPQEAISFPDKTQFKQIVRELLKRLPRCACSGGRA
;
A
#
# COMPACT_ATOMS: atom_id res chain seq x y z
N MET A 1 -14.88 -2.15 1.99
CA MET A 1 -14.01 -3.08 2.74
C MET A 1 -13.03 -3.66 1.74
N THR A 2 -11.85 -3.07 1.62
CA THR A 2 -10.80 -3.52 0.69
C THR A 2 -10.50 -4.99 0.97
N ALA A 3 -10.58 -5.82 -0.06
CA ALA A 3 -10.38 -7.26 0.08
C ALA A 3 -9.03 -7.50 0.80
N PRO A 4 -9.00 -8.27 1.90
CA PRO A 4 -7.78 -8.47 2.72
C PRO A 4 -6.70 -9.29 2.01
N THR A 5 -6.92 -9.63 0.73
CA THR A 5 -6.06 -10.50 -0.06
C THR A 5 -5.82 -9.92 -1.45
N TYR A 6 -4.63 -10.19 -1.98
CA TYR A 6 -4.24 -9.91 -3.35
C TYR A 6 -3.86 -11.23 -4.03
N LEU A 7 -4.60 -11.65 -5.05
CA LEU A 7 -4.41 -12.95 -5.72
C LEU A 7 -4.42 -14.16 -4.77
N GLY A 8 -5.22 -14.10 -3.70
CA GLY A 8 -5.28 -15.13 -2.66
C GLY A 8 -4.17 -15.05 -1.61
N ILE A 9 -3.24 -14.10 -1.73
CA ILE A 9 -2.19 -13.84 -0.75
C ILE A 9 -2.73 -12.85 0.29
N PRO A 10 -2.64 -13.13 1.60
CA PRO A 10 -3.07 -12.19 2.62
C PRO A 10 -2.17 -10.96 2.65
N ARG A 11 -2.77 -9.80 2.93
CA ARG A 11 -2.12 -8.49 2.83
C ARG A 11 -0.91 -8.30 3.75
N ASN A 12 -0.89 -9.00 4.88
CA ASN A 12 0.19 -8.99 5.86
C ASN A 12 1.49 -9.63 5.34
N MET A 13 1.43 -10.43 4.28
CA MET A 13 2.61 -11.04 3.63
C MET A 13 3.19 -10.17 2.51
N LEU A 14 2.54 -9.05 2.19
CA LEU A 14 2.91 -8.18 1.08
C LEU A 14 3.42 -6.86 1.63
N GLU A 15 4.71 -6.61 1.49
CA GLU A 15 5.35 -5.35 1.92
C GLU A 15 5.20 -4.25 0.86
N TRP A 16 4.01 -4.12 0.27
CA TRP A 16 3.67 -2.99 -0.62
C TRP A 16 3.08 -1.87 0.21
N GLN A 17 3.82 -0.81 0.51
CA GLN A 17 3.27 0.35 1.21
C GLN A 17 4.04 1.62 0.80
N PRO A 18 3.39 2.80 0.85
CA PRO A 18 4.10 4.05 0.65
C PRO A 18 5.04 4.32 1.82
N THR A 19 6.15 4.97 1.55
CA THR A 19 7.03 5.61 2.54
C THR A 19 7.01 7.10 2.29
N ILE A 20 6.84 7.89 3.35
CA ILE A 20 6.87 9.36 3.26
C ILE A 20 8.21 9.86 3.79
N ASP A 21 8.86 10.69 2.99
CA ASP A 21 10.00 11.51 3.39
C ASP A 21 9.49 12.77 4.12
N THR A 22 9.75 12.86 5.42
CA THR A 22 9.30 13.97 6.27
C THR A 22 10.01 15.29 5.98
N ASP A 23 11.21 15.25 5.39
CA ASP A 23 11.99 16.43 5.07
C ASP A 23 11.43 17.13 3.83
N ARG A 24 10.97 16.34 2.86
CA ARG A 24 10.32 16.84 1.62
C ARG A 24 8.82 17.10 1.80
N CYS A 25 8.16 16.39 2.72
CA CYS A 25 6.72 16.54 2.91
C CYS A 25 6.39 17.94 3.46
N ILE A 26 5.46 18.66 2.84
CA ILE A 26 4.99 19.97 3.32
C ILE A 26 3.64 19.92 4.03
N GLY A 27 3.05 18.72 4.18
CA GLY A 27 1.73 18.57 4.83
C GLY A 27 0.55 19.06 4.00
N CYS A 28 0.65 19.11 2.66
CA CYS A 28 -0.42 19.64 1.80
C CYS A 28 -1.74 18.85 1.87
N GLY A 29 -1.69 17.54 2.18
CA GLY A 29 -2.87 16.70 2.28
C GLY A 29 -3.32 16.03 0.97
N ASP A 30 -2.75 16.40 -0.18
CA ASP A 30 -3.16 15.88 -1.50
C ASP A 30 -3.18 14.34 -1.58
N CYS A 31 -2.23 13.68 -0.91
CA CYS A 31 -2.17 12.21 -0.90
C CYS A 31 -3.33 11.58 -0.14
N ARG A 32 -3.86 12.25 0.90
CA ARG A 32 -5.05 11.82 1.64
C ARG A 32 -6.31 12.06 0.82
N ASP A 33 -6.43 13.21 0.18
CA ASP A 33 -7.60 13.55 -0.63
C ASP A 33 -7.70 12.67 -1.89
N PHE A 34 -6.56 12.33 -2.48
CA PHE A 34 -6.49 11.45 -3.63
C PHE A 34 -6.81 9.98 -3.29
N CYS A 35 -6.39 9.49 -2.12
CA CYS A 35 -6.49 8.08 -1.76
C CYS A 35 -7.73 7.80 -0.88
N PRO A 36 -8.80 7.19 -1.41
CA PRO A 36 -10.01 6.92 -0.63
C PRO A 36 -9.85 5.76 0.39
N ASN A 37 -8.69 5.11 0.43
CA ASN A 37 -8.43 3.96 1.31
C ASN A 37 -7.88 4.36 2.69
N ASP A 38 -7.87 5.65 3.00
CA ASP A 38 -7.47 6.17 4.31
C ASP A 38 -6.06 5.70 4.74
N VAL A 39 -5.13 5.65 3.79
CA VAL A 39 -3.75 5.18 4.03
C VAL A 39 -2.94 6.20 4.83
N TYR A 40 -3.27 7.49 4.66
CA TYR A 40 -2.50 8.61 5.15
C TYR A 40 -3.24 9.37 6.26
N ALA A 41 -2.50 9.79 7.28
CA ALA A 41 -2.97 10.69 8.31
C ALA A 41 -2.10 11.94 8.38
N LEU A 42 -2.67 13.05 8.86
CA LEU A 42 -1.91 14.26 9.15
C LEU A 42 -1.41 14.20 10.60
N ASP A 43 -0.10 14.24 10.79
CA ASP A 43 0.50 14.48 12.10
C ASP A 43 0.35 15.97 12.44
N LYS A 44 -0.43 16.23 13.50
CA LYS A 44 -0.72 17.58 14.00
C LYS A 44 0.50 18.25 14.64
N THR A 45 1.52 17.48 15.02
CA THR A 45 2.70 17.99 15.71
C THR A 45 3.68 18.61 14.72
N GLY A 46 4.01 17.88 13.65
CA GLY A 46 4.94 18.36 12.61
C GLY A 46 4.27 19.03 11.40
N ASN A 47 2.93 19.02 11.33
CA ASN A 47 2.18 19.34 10.12
C ASN A 47 2.68 18.55 8.90
N LYS A 48 2.97 17.26 9.10
CA LYS A 48 3.48 16.34 8.08
C LYS A 48 2.51 15.20 7.85
N MET A 49 2.48 14.67 6.64
CA MET A 49 1.71 13.46 6.36
C MET A 49 2.48 12.24 6.87
N THR A 50 1.74 11.29 7.44
CA THR A 50 2.26 9.99 7.90
C THR A 50 1.39 8.86 7.35
N VAL A 51 1.93 7.64 7.35
CA VAL A 51 1.21 6.44 6.88
C VAL A 51 0.56 5.78 8.09
N ALA A 52 -0.75 5.97 8.26
CA ALA A 52 -1.49 5.43 9.40
C ALA A 52 -1.97 4.00 9.17
N HIS A 53 -2.39 3.69 7.94
CA HIS A 53 -2.95 2.38 7.58
C HIS A 53 -2.24 1.80 6.35
N PRO A 54 -0.99 1.33 6.49
CA PRO A 54 -0.21 0.81 5.37
C PRO A 54 -0.88 -0.38 4.66
N LEU A 55 -1.58 -1.23 5.41
CA LEU A 55 -2.28 -2.40 4.88
C LEU A 55 -3.49 -2.03 3.98
N ASN A 56 -4.05 -0.83 4.15
CA ASN A 56 -5.14 -0.36 3.29
C ASN A 56 -4.64 0.07 1.90
N CYS A 57 -3.32 0.24 1.73
CA CYS A 57 -2.76 0.56 0.44
C CYS A 57 -3.01 -0.58 -0.56
N VAL A 58 -3.57 -0.22 -1.72
CA VAL A 58 -3.83 -1.15 -2.82
C VAL A 58 -2.50 -1.63 -3.39
N VAL A 59 -2.33 -2.95 -3.43
CA VAL A 59 -1.11 -3.59 -3.93
C VAL A 59 -0.85 -3.16 -5.39
N LEU A 60 0.40 -2.79 -5.68
CA LEU A 60 0.87 -2.25 -6.98
C LEU A 60 0.29 -0.88 -7.38
N CYS A 61 -0.48 -0.21 -6.52
CA CYS A 61 -0.88 1.17 -6.74
C CYS A 61 0.21 2.13 -6.24
N ASP A 62 0.60 3.09 -7.05
CA ASP A 62 1.61 4.12 -6.77
C ASP A 62 1.18 5.53 -7.23
N LYS A 63 -0.09 5.71 -7.59
CA LYS A 63 -0.60 6.97 -8.17
C LYS A 63 -0.41 8.18 -7.25
N CYS A 64 -0.54 7.99 -5.94
CA CYS A 64 -0.32 9.05 -4.96
C CYS A 64 1.11 9.60 -4.97
N ALA A 65 2.12 8.82 -5.38
CA ALA A 65 3.48 9.32 -5.54
C ALA A 65 3.58 10.34 -6.66
N ALA A 66 2.91 10.09 -7.80
CA ALA A 66 2.85 11.02 -8.92
C ALA A 66 2.00 12.27 -8.63
N THR A 67 1.01 12.17 -7.74
CA THR A 67 0.19 13.31 -7.30
C THR A 67 0.94 14.23 -6.34
N CYS A 68 1.96 13.74 -5.64
CA CYS A 68 2.67 14.54 -4.65
C CYS A 68 3.54 15.61 -5.35
N PRO A 69 3.28 16.91 -5.15
CA PRO A 69 4.04 17.97 -5.82
C PRO A 69 5.50 18.07 -5.36
N GLN A 70 5.81 17.51 -4.19
CA GLN A 70 7.17 17.48 -3.62
C GLN A 70 7.88 16.15 -3.88
N GLU A 71 7.22 15.19 -4.54
CA GLU A 71 7.70 13.82 -4.73
C GLU A 71 8.24 13.19 -3.43
N ALA A 72 7.56 13.47 -2.31
CA ALA A 72 7.95 13.02 -0.97
C ALA A 72 7.52 11.57 -0.68
N ILE A 73 6.82 10.91 -1.62
CA ILE A 73 6.25 9.58 -1.44
C ILE A 73 7.01 8.60 -2.32
N SER A 74 7.56 7.56 -1.71
CA SER A 74 8.30 6.49 -2.37
C SER A 74 7.60 5.15 -2.19
N PHE A 75 7.81 4.25 -3.14
CA PHE A 75 7.28 2.88 -3.12
C PHE A 75 8.41 1.86 -3.34
N PRO A 76 8.24 0.61 -2.89
CA PRO A 76 9.13 -0.49 -3.25
C PRO A 76 9.19 -0.69 -4.77
N ASP A 77 10.30 -1.23 -5.26
CA ASP A 77 10.45 -1.52 -6.68
C ASP A 77 9.40 -2.56 -7.15
N LYS A 78 8.65 -2.20 -8.19
CA LYS A 78 7.58 -3.04 -8.75
C LYS A 78 8.14 -4.35 -9.29
N THR A 79 9.36 -4.37 -9.82
CA THR A 79 9.95 -5.57 -10.44
C THR A 79 10.29 -6.59 -9.36
N GLN A 80 10.97 -6.17 -8.31
CA GLN A 80 11.28 -6.97 -7.14
C GLN A 80 10.01 -7.45 -6.44
N PHE A 81 9.03 -6.56 -6.22
CA PHE A 81 7.77 -6.95 -5.60
C PHE A 81 7.03 -8.03 -6.40
N LYS A 82 6.99 -7.92 -7.74
CA LYS A 82 6.41 -8.96 -8.59
C LYS A 82 7.14 -10.30 -8.46
N GLN A 83 8.46 -10.30 -8.29
CA GLN A 83 9.22 -11.54 -8.06
C GLN A 83 8.85 -12.17 -6.72
N ILE A 84 8.77 -11.38 -5.65
CA ILE A 84 8.32 -11.83 -4.32
C ILE A 84 6.92 -12.44 -4.42
N VAL A 85 5.97 -11.74 -5.05
CA VAL A 85 4.61 -12.26 -5.27
C VAL A 85 4.62 -13.58 -6.03
N ARG A 86 5.39 -13.70 -7.12
CA ARG A 86 5.50 -14.95 -7.86
C ARG A 86 6.02 -16.08 -7.00
N GLU A 87 7.00 -15.82 -6.15
CA GLU A 87 7.58 -16.82 -5.26
C GLU A 87 6.58 -17.23 -4.15
N LEU A 88 5.88 -16.26 -3.57
CA LEU A 88 4.78 -16.53 -2.62
C LEU A 88 3.68 -17.38 -3.26
N LEU A 89 3.28 -17.10 -4.50
CA LEU A 89 2.27 -17.88 -5.22
C LEU A 89 2.69 -19.34 -5.47
N LYS A 90 4.00 -19.62 -5.62
CA LYS A 90 4.50 -21.00 -5.74
C LYS A 90 4.48 -21.73 -4.41
N ARG A 91 4.79 -21.00 -3.32
CA ARG A 91 4.88 -21.55 -1.97
C ARG A 91 3.52 -21.75 -1.31
N LEU A 92 2.55 -20.90 -1.64
CA LEU A 92 1.18 -21.07 -1.19
C LEU A 92 0.58 -22.27 -1.94
N PRO A 93 0.21 -23.36 -1.24
CA PRO A 93 -0.48 -24.46 -1.89
C PRO A 93 -1.75 -23.88 -2.52
N ARG A 94 -1.90 -24.00 -3.84
CA ARG A 94 -3.15 -23.73 -4.57
C ARG A 94 -4.20 -24.77 -4.17
N CYS A 95 -4.59 -24.80 -2.91
CA CYS A 95 -5.63 -25.65 -2.37
C CYS A 95 -6.32 -24.90 -1.23
N ALA A 96 -7.27 -24.06 -1.62
CA ALA A 96 -8.48 -23.85 -0.83
C ALA A 96 -9.63 -24.57 -1.54
N CYS A 97 -9.48 -25.88 -1.70
CA CYS A 97 -10.63 -26.76 -1.85
C CYS A 97 -11.22 -26.95 -0.45
N SER A 98 -11.87 -25.91 0.09
CA SER A 98 -12.65 -26.00 1.34
C SER A 98 -13.50 -24.75 1.55
N GLY A 99 -14.78 -24.84 1.13
CA GLY A 99 -15.87 -24.16 1.83
C GLY A 99 -16.77 -23.20 1.06
N GLY A 100 -17.68 -23.76 0.24
CA GLY A 100 -19.12 -23.46 0.25
C GLY A 100 -19.62 -22.03 0.00
N ARG A 101 -20.30 -21.84 -1.14
CA ARG A 101 -21.64 -21.23 -1.23
C ARG A 101 -22.17 -21.30 -2.67
N ALA A 102 -22.91 -22.36 -2.96
CA ALA A 102 -24.24 -22.37 -3.59
C ALA A 102 -24.76 -23.81 -3.53
#